data_AF-A0A2D7M3Q2-F1
#
_entry.id   AF-A0A2D7M3Q2-F1
#
_cell.length_a   1.000
_cell.length_b   1.000
_cell.length_c   1.000
_cell.angle_alpha   90.00
_cell.angle_beta   90.00
_cell.angle_gamma   90.00
#
_symmetry.space_group_name_H-M   'P 1'
#
loop_
_entity.id
_entity.type
_entity.pdbx_description
1 polymer ?
#
loop_
_entity_poly.entity_id
_entity_poly.type
_entity_poly.pdbx_seq_one_letter_code
_entity_poly.pdbx_strand_id
1 'polypeptide(L)'
;SQTEDGTLEIIEVRVENGVAEQIGEGISLAGIEDPGGIVIEGGSITVTGNSDGTVYEVQATGVFTRGDANVDFLIDIGDVITILGYLFSGEVGPECEARMDVNDDNALDIGDGIYLLNSLFLSGSPNPPEPFGSFADLITGPDPTPSSNTPCP
;
A
#
# COMPACT_ATOMS: atom_id res chain seq x y z
N SER A 1 14.74 1.53 -6.11
CA SER A 1 15.69 2.41 -6.81
C SER A 1 14.96 3.68 -7.21
N GLN A 2 15.63 4.74 -7.67
CA GLN A 2 14.91 5.90 -8.23
C GLN A 2 14.61 5.63 -9.70
N THR A 3 13.34 5.69 -10.10
CA THR A 3 12.92 5.59 -11.50
C THR A 3 13.37 6.82 -12.29
N GLU A 4 13.39 6.75 -13.64
CA GLU A 4 13.84 7.85 -14.50
C GLU A 4 13.08 9.18 -14.28
N ASP A 5 11.88 9.13 -13.72
CA ASP A 5 11.04 10.29 -13.39
C ASP A 5 11.28 10.87 -11.99
N GLY A 6 12.15 10.26 -11.19
CA GLY A 6 12.49 10.70 -9.83
C GLY A 6 11.70 10.02 -8.71
N THR A 7 10.76 9.12 -9.02
CA THR A 7 9.99 8.37 -8.02
C THR A 7 10.87 7.32 -7.34
N LEU A 8 10.69 7.11 -6.03
CA LEU A 8 11.38 6.04 -5.30
C LEU A 8 10.57 4.75 -5.43
N GLU A 9 11.18 3.67 -5.92
CA GLU A 9 10.60 2.33 -5.77
C GLU A 9 10.66 1.94 -4.29
N ILE A 10 9.50 1.59 -3.75
CA ILE A 10 9.33 1.14 -2.38
C ILE A 10 9.58 -0.37 -2.34
N ILE A 11 10.42 -0.80 -1.40
CA ILE A 11 10.57 -2.22 -1.09
C ILE A 11 9.69 -2.53 0.12
N GLU A 12 8.66 -3.35 -0.09
CA GLU A 12 7.85 -3.84 1.02
C GLU A 12 8.59 -4.91 1.81
N VAL A 13 8.51 -4.80 3.14
CA VAL A 13 9.09 -5.78 4.04
C VAL A 13 8.11 -6.15 5.14
N ARG A 14 8.06 -7.44 5.46
CA ARG A 14 7.48 -7.93 6.71
C ARG A 14 8.56 -7.96 7.78
N VAL A 15 8.29 -7.38 8.93
CA VAL A 15 9.21 -7.42 10.07
C VAL A 15 8.72 -8.41 11.13
N GLU A 16 9.45 -9.50 11.33
CA GLU A 16 9.20 -10.48 12.39
C GLU A 16 10.44 -10.69 13.26
N ASN A 17 10.29 -10.59 14.59
CA ASN A 17 11.37 -10.77 15.57
C ASN A 17 12.63 -9.92 15.30
N GLY A 18 12.46 -8.73 14.73
CA GLY A 18 13.56 -7.82 14.39
C GLY A 18 14.31 -8.19 13.10
N VAL A 19 13.77 -9.11 12.30
CA VAL A 19 14.26 -9.45 10.96
C VAL A 19 13.25 -8.92 9.94
N ALA A 20 13.73 -8.12 8.99
CA ALA A 20 12.95 -7.68 7.83
C ALA A 20 13.12 -8.70 6.70
N GLU A 21 12.03 -9.30 6.25
CA GLU A 21 11.96 -10.16 5.07
C GLU A 21 11.20 -9.42 3.97
N GLN A 22 11.78 -9.36 2.77
CA GLN A 22 11.11 -8.74 1.63
C GLN A 22 9.87 -9.54 1.23
N ILE A 23 8.78 -8.82 0.98
CA ILE A 23 7.55 -9.37 0.43
C ILE A 23 7.27 -8.68 -0.92
N GLY A 24 6.73 -9.42 -1.88
CA GLY A 24 6.44 -8.91 -3.23
C GLY A 24 7.60 -8.91 -4.23
N GLU A 25 7.34 -8.35 -5.41
CA GLU A 25 8.32 -8.19 -6.48
C GLU A 25 9.09 -6.88 -6.32
N GLY A 26 10.39 -6.88 -6.64
CA GLY A 26 11.24 -5.68 -6.50
C GLY A 26 12.72 -6.02 -6.40
N ILE A 27 13.55 -5.01 -6.11
CA ILE A 27 14.99 -5.20 -5.88
C ILE A 27 15.18 -6.00 -4.60
N SER A 28 15.97 -7.08 -4.66
CA SER A 28 16.27 -7.90 -3.49
C SER A 28 16.93 -7.05 -2.39
N LEU A 29 16.48 -7.15 -1.14
CA LEU A 29 17.19 -6.57 0.01
C LEU A 29 18.67 -7.00 0.06
N ALA A 30 19.00 -8.20 -0.47
CA ALA A 30 20.35 -8.73 -0.56
C ALA A 30 21.20 -8.10 -1.69
N GLY A 31 20.60 -7.32 -2.59
CA GLY A 31 21.28 -6.59 -3.67
C GLY A 31 21.78 -5.20 -3.28
N ILE A 32 21.54 -4.77 -2.04
CA ILE A 32 22.07 -3.52 -1.48
C ILE A 32 23.53 -3.77 -1.07
N GLU A 33 24.45 -3.51 -1.98
CA GLU A 33 25.90 -3.63 -1.73
C GLU A 33 26.48 -2.28 -1.26
N ASP A 34 27.05 -2.27 -0.06
CA ASP A 34 27.73 -1.12 0.58
C ASP A 34 26.81 0.08 0.88
N PRO A 35 25.83 -0.02 1.80
CA PRO A 35 25.00 1.12 2.16
C PRO A 35 25.83 2.20 2.86
N GLY A 36 26.00 3.36 2.19
CA GLY A 36 26.68 4.52 2.75
C GLY A 36 26.02 5.12 4.00
N GLY A 37 24.70 4.99 4.16
CA GLY A 37 23.98 5.40 5.37
C GLY A 37 22.57 4.85 5.46
N ILE A 38 22.10 4.55 6.67
CA ILE A 38 20.72 4.11 6.95
C ILE A 38 20.05 5.18 7.80
N VAL A 39 18.90 5.69 7.35
CA VAL A 39 18.04 6.61 8.08
C VAL A 39 16.75 5.88 8.45
N ILE A 40 16.29 6.07 9.69
CA ILE A 40 15.02 5.50 10.16
C ILE A 40 14.15 6.66 10.61
N GLU A 41 13.05 6.92 9.89
CA GLU A 41 12.09 7.97 10.21
C GLU A 41 10.66 7.46 9.96
N GLY A 42 9.76 7.65 10.94
CA GLY A 42 8.33 7.42 10.75
C GLY A 42 7.91 6.00 10.33
N GLY A 43 8.70 4.96 10.61
CA GLY A 43 8.42 3.58 10.17
C GLY A 43 9.05 3.21 8.82
N SER A 44 9.60 4.19 8.10
CA SER A 44 10.38 4.01 6.88
C SER A 44 11.87 3.89 7.20
N ILE A 45 12.56 3.02 6.46
CA ILE A 45 14.01 2.85 6.48
C ILE A 45 14.53 3.33 5.12
N THR A 46 15.19 4.48 5.09
CA THR A 46 15.88 4.96 3.90
C THR A 46 17.31 4.43 3.89
N VAL A 47 17.65 3.65 2.87
CA VAL A 47 19.02 3.20 2.62
C VAL A 47 19.64 4.10 1.57
N THR A 48 20.68 4.81 1.95
CA THR A 48 21.40 5.76 1.12
C THR A 48 22.80 5.23 0.79
N GLY A 49 23.30 5.59 -0.39
CA GLY A 49 24.71 5.48 -0.71
C GLY A 49 25.16 4.10 -1.15
N ASN A 50 24.42 3.44 -2.05
CA ASN A 50 25.00 2.32 -2.80
C ASN A 50 26.13 2.82 -3.71
N SER A 51 27.01 1.92 -4.13
CA SER A 51 28.16 2.23 -4.99
C SER A 51 27.81 2.92 -6.32
N ASP A 52 26.54 2.84 -6.76
CA ASP A 52 25.99 3.51 -7.95
C ASP A 52 25.27 4.84 -7.65
N GLY A 53 25.15 5.24 -6.37
CA GLY A 53 24.48 6.45 -5.93
C GLY A 53 22.96 6.35 -5.75
N THR A 54 22.36 5.16 -5.89
CA THR A 54 20.92 4.96 -5.68
C THR A 54 20.52 5.12 -4.21
N VAL A 55 19.29 5.59 -3.99
CA VAL A 55 18.63 5.65 -2.68
C VAL A 55 17.44 4.69 -2.73
N TYR A 56 17.29 3.87 -1.68
CA TYR A 56 16.15 2.99 -1.49
C TYR A 56 15.32 3.48 -0.31
N GLU A 57 14.00 3.45 -0.48
CA GLU A 57 13.07 3.57 0.64
C GLU A 57 12.46 2.20 0.91
N VAL A 58 12.61 1.74 2.15
CA VAL A 58 12.05 0.48 2.61
C VAL A 58 10.95 0.83 3.61
N GLN A 59 9.70 0.55 3.27
CA GLN A 59 8.59 0.79 4.18
C GLN A 59 8.15 -0.54 4.78
N ALA A 60 8.03 -0.56 6.11
CA ALA A 60 7.30 -1.63 6.79
C ALA A 60 5.82 -1.30 6.64
N THR A 61 5.15 -1.92 5.68
CA THR A 61 3.72 -1.71 5.47
C THR A 61 2.92 -2.51 6.50
N GLY A 62 2.00 -1.82 7.19
CA GLY A 62 1.03 -2.48 8.06
C GLY A 62 0.16 -3.47 7.29
N VAL A 63 -0.32 -4.52 7.96
CA VAL A 63 -1.29 -5.42 7.33
C VAL A 63 -2.59 -4.65 7.08
N PHE A 64 -2.97 -4.53 5.82
CA PHE A 64 -4.22 -3.88 5.42
C PHE A 64 -5.09 -4.79 4.55
N THR A 65 -6.30 -4.31 4.29
CA THR A 65 -7.23 -4.95 3.38
C THR A 65 -7.82 -3.86 2.49
N ARG A 66 -7.52 -3.94 1.20
CA ARG A 66 -7.98 -3.01 0.18
C ARG A 66 -9.49 -3.05 0.09
N GLY A 67 -10.12 -1.88 0.17
CA GLY A 67 -11.56 -1.72 0.23
C GLY A 67 -12.19 -1.79 1.62
N ASP A 68 -11.45 -2.09 2.70
CA ASP A 68 -11.91 -1.97 4.11
C ASP A 68 -11.49 -0.59 4.65
N ALA A 69 -12.21 0.43 4.20
CA ALA A 69 -11.91 1.84 4.46
C ALA A 69 -12.36 2.27 5.86
N ASN A 70 -13.39 1.64 6.42
CA ASN A 70 -13.89 1.95 7.76
C ASN A 70 -13.22 1.10 8.87
N VAL A 71 -12.35 0.15 8.50
CA VAL A 71 -11.53 -0.70 9.37
C VAL A 71 -12.38 -1.62 10.27
N ASP A 72 -13.49 -2.13 9.73
CA ASP A 72 -14.37 -3.07 10.42
C ASP A 72 -14.19 -4.53 9.97
N PHE A 73 -13.26 -4.78 9.04
CA PHE A 73 -12.93 -6.07 8.44
C PHE A 73 -14.03 -6.67 7.55
N LEU A 74 -15.03 -5.89 7.19
CA LEU A 74 -16.00 -6.19 6.15
C LEU A 74 -15.71 -5.29 4.95
N ILE A 75 -15.97 -5.80 3.75
CA ILE A 75 -15.97 -4.98 2.54
C ILE A 75 -17.41 -4.86 2.09
N ASP A 76 -18.02 -3.70 2.33
CA ASP A 76 -19.39 -3.41 1.98
C ASP A 76 -19.63 -1.94 1.60
N ILE A 77 -20.89 -1.50 1.65
CA ILE A 77 -21.25 -0.13 1.26
C ILE A 77 -20.78 0.92 2.27
N GLY A 78 -20.51 0.54 3.52
CA GLY A 78 -19.94 1.39 4.56
C GLY A 78 -18.55 1.91 4.16
N ASP A 79 -17.75 1.09 3.47
CA ASP A 79 -16.45 1.49 2.96
C ASP A 79 -16.56 2.53 1.86
N VAL A 80 -17.48 2.33 0.91
CA VAL A 80 -17.77 3.31 -0.14
C VAL A 80 -18.19 4.65 0.46
N ILE A 81 -19.03 4.63 1.49
CA ILE A 81 -19.45 5.84 2.20
C ILE A 81 -18.24 6.53 2.85
N THR A 82 -17.33 5.75 3.45
CA THR A 82 -16.13 6.28 4.10
C THR A 82 -15.17 6.93 3.10
N ILE A 83 -14.93 6.29 1.95
CA ILE A 83 -14.11 6.85 0.86
C ILE A 83 -14.70 8.18 0.38
N LEU A 84 -16.00 8.24 0.10
CA LEU A 84 -16.65 9.47 -0.38
C LEU A 84 -16.73 10.55 0.72
N GLY A 85 -16.89 10.14 1.98
CA GLY A 85 -16.85 11.01 3.15
C GLY A 85 -15.48 11.68 3.30
N TYR A 86 -14.41 10.92 3.14
CA TYR A 86 -13.04 11.41 3.11
C TYR A 86 -12.84 12.42 1.96
N LEU A 87 -13.18 12.03 0.73
CA LEU A 87 -12.95 12.84 -0.47
C LEU A 87 -13.75 14.16 -0.51
N PHE A 88 -15.00 14.14 -0.03
CA PHE A 88 -15.93 15.24 -0.30
C PHE A 88 -16.50 15.92 0.96
N SER A 89 -16.39 15.28 2.12
CA SER A 89 -16.98 15.78 3.37
C SER A 89 -15.95 16.12 4.44
N GLY A 90 -14.66 15.89 4.18
CA GLY A 90 -13.58 16.13 5.14
C GLY A 90 -13.66 15.21 6.37
N GLU A 91 -14.24 14.02 6.20
CA GLU A 91 -14.20 12.98 7.22
C GLU A 91 -12.78 12.44 7.35
N VAL A 92 -12.46 11.89 8.53
CA VAL A 92 -11.14 11.33 8.80
C VAL A 92 -11.07 9.92 8.22
N GLY A 93 -10.10 9.68 7.35
CA GLY A 93 -9.81 8.36 6.78
C GLY A 93 -8.96 7.48 7.72
N PRO A 94 -8.74 6.20 7.35
CA PRO A 94 -7.80 5.32 8.03
C PRO A 94 -6.37 5.84 7.94
N GLU A 95 -5.50 5.42 8.88
CA GLU A 95 -4.06 5.74 8.83
C GLU A 95 -3.36 5.17 7.59
N CYS A 96 -3.84 4.03 7.09
CA CYS A 96 -3.39 3.41 5.85
C CYS A 96 -4.32 3.80 4.70
N GLU A 97 -3.88 4.72 3.85
CA GLU A 97 -4.64 5.23 2.71
C GLU A 97 -4.77 4.21 1.57
N ALA A 98 -3.86 3.22 1.49
CA ALA A 98 -3.97 2.09 0.55
C ALA A 98 -5.26 1.25 0.75
N ARG A 99 -5.95 1.38 1.90
CA ARG A 99 -7.31 0.82 2.08
C ARG A 99 -8.35 1.47 1.18
N MET A 100 -8.18 2.76 0.90
CA MET A 100 -9.10 3.59 0.14
C MET A 100 -8.73 3.70 -1.35
N ASP A 101 -7.48 3.42 -1.72
CA ASP A 101 -7.04 3.20 -3.11
C ASP A 101 -7.45 1.79 -3.56
N VAL A 102 -8.70 1.65 -3.97
CA VAL A 102 -9.35 0.36 -4.22
C VAL A 102 -8.96 -0.22 -5.57
N ASN A 103 -8.70 0.63 -6.56
CA ASN A 103 -8.29 0.19 -7.88
C ASN A 103 -6.76 0.04 -8.02
N ASP A 104 -6.00 0.39 -6.98
CA ASP A 104 -4.54 0.24 -6.87
C ASP A 104 -3.81 1.01 -7.99
N ASP A 105 -4.23 2.27 -8.20
CA ASP A 105 -3.68 3.14 -9.24
C ASP A 105 -2.82 4.30 -8.70
N ASN A 106 -2.57 4.31 -7.38
CA ASN A 106 -1.79 5.30 -6.65
C ASN A 106 -2.41 6.70 -6.59
N ALA A 107 -3.71 6.80 -6.86
CA ALA A 107 -4.46 8.04 -6.75
C ALA A 107 -5.78 7.82 -5.99
N LEU A 108 -5.88 8.42 -4.81
CA LEU A 108 -7.12 8.41 -4.05
C LEU A 108 -8.13 9.41 -4.64
N ASP A 109 -9.11 8.91 -5.38
CA ASP A 109 -10.14 9.70 -6.05
C ASP A 109 -11.52 9.01 -6.16
N ILE A 110 -12.44 9.59 -6.93
CA ILE A 110 -13.81 9.04 -7.07
C ILE A 110 -13.84 7.68 -7.77
N GLY A 111 -12.80 7.35 -8.54
CA GLY A 111 -12.58 6.09 -9.20
C GLY A 111 -12.58 4.92 -8.21
N ASP A 112 -12.03 5.11 -7.01
CA ASP A 112 -12.00 4.11 -5.95
C ASP A 112 -13.39 3.68 -5.49
N GLY A 113 -14.24 4.68 -5.19
CA GLY A 113 -15.62 4.43 -4.81
C GLY A 113 -16.42 3.74 -5.91
N ILE A 114 -16.19 4.12 -7.18
CA ILE A 114 -16.83 3.47 -8.33
C ILE A 114 -16.34 2.03 -8.50
N TYR A 115 -15.04 1.79 -8.34
CA TYR A 115 -14.44 0.47 -8.45
C TYR A 115 -15.02 -0.46 -7.38
N LEU A 116 -15.10 0.00 -6.14
CA LEU A 116 -15.65 -0.79 -5.04
C LEU A 116 -17.15 -1.10 -5.23
N LEU A 117 -17.94 -0.14 -5.71
CA LEU A 117 -19.35 -0.40 -6.05
C LEU A 117 -19.50 -1.44 -7.17
N ASN A 118 -18.62 -1.40 -8.17
CA ASN A 118 -18.63 -2.38 -9.26
C ASN A 118 -18.26 -3.77 -8.75
N SER A 119 -17.24 -3.90 -7.89
CA SER A 119 -16.86 -5.20 -7.32
C SER A 119 -17.95 -5.79 -6.42
N LEU A 120 -18.65 -4.95 -5.66
CA LEU A 120 -19.75 -5.37 -4.77
C LEU A 120 -21.02 -5.78 -5.50
N PHE A 121 -21.40 -5.07 -6.58
CA PHE A 121 -22.76 -5.18 -7.13
C PHE A 121 -22.82 -5.56 -8.62
N LEU A 122 -21.74 -5.41 -9.37
CA LEU A 122 -21.73 -5.71 -10.80
C LEU A 122 -21.12 -7.09 -11.06
N SER A 123 -21.98 -8.06 -11.39
CA SER A 123 -21.54 -9.43 -11.68
C SER A 123 -20.51 -9.48 -12.81
N GLY A 124 -19.38 -10.15 -12.55
CA GLY A 124 -18.29 -10.30 -13.49
C GLY A 124 -17.27 -9.16 -13.49
N SER A 125 -17.44 -8.14 -12.63
CA SER A 125 -16.39 -7.16 -12.36
C SER A 125 -15.20 -7.82 -11.67
N PRO A 126 -13.98 -7.32 -11.89
CA PRO A 126 -12.82 -7.76 -11.13
C PRO A 126 -12.99 -7.41 -9.63
N ASN A 127 -12.43 -8.27 -8.78
CA ASN A 127 -12.22 -7.92 -7.39
C ASN A 127 -11.05 -6.91 -7.28
N PRO A 128 -10.98 -6.12 -6.20
CA PRO A 128 -9.83 -5.29 -5.91
C PRO A 128 -8.52 -6.10 -5.96
N PRO A 129 -7.39 -5.48 -6.35
CA PRO A 129 -6.07 -6.08 -6.22
C PRO A 129 -5.75 -6.46 -4.77
N GLU A 130 -4.82 -7.40 -4.59
CA GLU A 130 -4.36 -7.79 -3.26
C GLU A 130 -3.74 -6.61 -2.48
N PRO A 131 -3.64 -6.70 -1.14
CA PRO A 131 -4.38 -7.61 -0.27
C PRO A 131 -5.88 -7.23 -0.21
N PHE A 132 -6.81 -8.16 -0.45
CA PHE A 132 -8.26 -7.87 -0.43
C PHE A 132 -9.09 -9.00 0.19
N GLY A 133 -10.32 -8.71 0.60
CA GLY A 133 -11.30 -9.69 1.05
C GLY A 133 -11.86 -9.38 2.43
N SER A 134 -12.44 -10.38 3.09
CA SER A 134 -12.91 -10.25 4.47
C SER A 134 -12.20 -11.29 5.35
N PHE A 135 -12.49 -11.30 6.65
CA PHE A 135 -11.94 -12.31 7.56
C PHE A 135 -12.11 -13.77 7.09
N ALA A 136 -13.17 -14.08 6.35
CA ALA A 136 -13.44 -15.45 5.87
C ALA A 136 -12.68 -15.81 4.59
N ASP A 137 -12.46 -14.85 3.70
CA ASP A 137 -11.99 -15.07 2.33
C ASP A 137 -10.83 -14.14 1.97
N LEU A 138 -9.97 -13.83 2.95
CA LEU A 138 -8.85 -12.92 2.79
C LEU A 138 -7.87 -13.48 1.75
N ILE A 139 -7.69 -12.72 0.66
CA ILE A 139 -6.58 -12.89 -0.27
C ILE A 139 -5.42 -12.07 0.28
N THR A 140 -4.47 -12.79 0.88
CA THR A 140 -3.24 -12.22 1.41
C THR A 140 -2.24 -12.00 0.28
N GLY A 141 -1.54 -10.88 0.31
CA GLY A 141 -0.45 -10.58 -0.61
C GLY A 141 0.26 -9.30 -0.18
N PRO A 142 1.42 -9.01 -0.78
CA PRO A 142 1.99 -7.65 -0.77
C PRO A 142 1.03 -6.66 -1.45
N ASP A 143 1.27 -5.38 -1.25
CA ASP A 143 0.69 -4.35 -2.11
C ASP A 143 1.32 -4.48 -3.52
N PRO A 144 0.53 -4.64 -4.61
CA PRO A 144 1.08 -4.67 -5.95
C PRO A 144 1.67 -3.33 -6.40
N THR A 145 1.16 -2.20 -5.87
CA THR A 145 1.64 -0.86 -6.24
C THR A 145 1.95 0.01 -5.02
N PRO A 146 2.87 -0.40 -4.14
CA PRO A 146 3.19 0.35 -2.93
C PRO A 146 3.70 1.76 -3.28
N SER A 147 3.16 2.77 -2.58
CA SER A 147 3.36 4.17 -2.94
C SER A 147 3.35 5.12 -1.74
N SER A 148 4.08 6.22 -1.89
CA SER A 148 4.07 7.32 -0.91
C SER A 148 2.88 8.28 -1.07
N ASN A 149 2.13 8.19 -2.18
CA ASN A 149 0.91 8.97 -2.39
C ASN A 149 -0.30 8.39 -1.63
N THR A 150 -0.26 7.08 -1.34
CA THR A 150 -1.29 6.32 -0.63
C THR A 150 -0.65 5.58 0.55
N PRO A 151 -0.06 6.32 1.51
CA PRO A 151 0.81 5.75 2.54
C PRO A 151 0.09 4.72 3.42
N CYS A 152 0.82 3.67 3.81
CA CYS A 152 0.32 2.61 4.69
C CYS A 152 1.35 2.25 5.77
N PRO A 153 1.35 2.94 6.93
CA PRO A 153 2.33 2.73 8.01
C PRO A 153 2.07 1.47 8.85
#